data_AF-A0A3D3FGG3-F1
#
_entry.id   AF-A0A3D3FGG3-F1
#
_cell.length_a   1.000
_cell.length_b   1.000
_cell.length_c   1.000
_cell.angle_alpha   90.00
_cell.angle_beta   90.00
_cell.angle_gamma   90.00
#
_symmetry.space_group_name_H-M   'P 1'
#
loop_
_entity.id
_entity.type
_entity.pdbx_description
1 polymer ?
#
loop_
_entity_poly.entity_id
_entity_poly.type
_entity_poly.pdbx_seq_one_letter_code
_entity_poly.pdbx_strand_id
1 'polypeptide(L)'
;MPKINVLDKHVSELIAAGEVVERPASAAKELLENTIDSGATAVTIEIKHGGVTFMRVTDNGCGITREDVPRAFLRHATSKVCSQDDLAKISTLGFRGEALASIAAVSHVELLTRT
;
A
#
# COMPACT_ATOMS: atom_id res chain seq x y z
N MET A 1 -13.88 34.48 13.10
CA MET A 1 -14.07 33.16 12.45
C MET A 1 -12.72 32.69 11.94
N PRO A 2 -12.33 31.43 12.15
CA PRO A 2 -11.11 30.89 11.55
C PRO A 2 -11.22 30.87 10.02
N LYS A 3 -10.11 31.15 9.32
CA LYS A 3 -10.01 31.18 7.85
C LYS A 3 -9.67 29.77 7.35
N ILE A 4 -10.41 29.27 6.37
CA ILE A 4 -10.16 27.97 5.75
C ILE A 4 -8.95 28.10 4.81
N ASN A 5 -7.99 27.17 4.89
CA ASN A 5 -6.80 27.12 4.04
C ASN A 5 -6.70 25.76 3.35
N VAL A 6 -6.16 25.74 2.13
CA VAL A 6 -5.78 24.49 1.45
C VAL A 6 -4.45 24.02 2.05
N LEU A 7 -4.39 22.74 2.40
CA LEU A 7 -3.18 22.14 2.96
C LEU A 7 -2.10 22.00 1.88
N ASP A 8 -0.84 22.12 2.29
CA ASP A 8 0.27 21.68 1.46
C ASP A 8 0.14 20.18 1.14
N LYS A 9 0.59 19.79 -0.05
CA LYS A 9 0.46 18.41 -0.54
C LYS A 9 1.10 17.40 0.41
N HIS A 10 2.28 17.70 0.96
CA HIS A 10 2.95 16.78 1.88
C HIS A 10 2.15 16.60 3.17
N VAL A 11 1.54 17.67 3.68
CA VAL A 11 0.74 17.64 4.92
C VAL A 11 -0.53 16.81 4.71
N SER A 12 -1.24 16.99 3.59
CA SER A 12 -2.43 16.18 3.31
C SER A 12 -2.08 14.71 3.11
N GLU A 13 -0.90 14.42 2.54
CA GLU A 13 -0.41 13.05 2.38
C GLU A 13 -0.13 12.36 3.72
N LEU A 14 0.52 13.05 4.66
CA LEU A 14 0.78 12.53 6.00
C LEU A 14 -0.51 12.25 6.79
N ILE A 15 -1.52 13.13 6.68
CA ILE A 15 -2.81 12.93 7.35
C ILE A 15 -3.49 11.66 6.82
N ALA A 16 -3.60 11.52 5.50
CA ALA A 16 -4.19 10.34 4.89
C ALA A 16 -3.40 9.05 5.21
N ALA A 17 -2.07 9.14 5.31
CA ALA A 17 -1.25 8.01 5.71
C ALA A 17 -1.58 7.55 7.15
N GLY A 18 -1.89 8.46 8.07
CA GLY A 18 -2.31 8.13 9.43
C GLY A 18 -3.67 7.42 9.51
N GLU A 19 -4.56 7.64 8.55
CA GLU A 19 -5.86 6.94 8.46
C GLU A 19 -5.71 5.50 7.94
N VAL A 20 -4.72 5.27 7.07
CA VAL A 20 -4.45 3.95 6.46
C VAL A 20 -3.48 3.12 7.31
N VAL A 21 -2.45 3.77 7.88
CA VAL A 21 -1.34 3.15 8.62
C VAL A 21 -1.26 3.77 10.02
N GLU A 22 -2.25 3.48 10.86
CA GLU A 22 -2.28 3.94 12.26
C GLU A 22 -1.20 3.25 13.11
N ARG A 23 -0.97 1.95 12.86
CA ARG A 23 -0.08 1.09 13.63
C ARG A 23 0.67 0.13 12.70
N PRO A 24 1.83 -0.43 13.10
CA PRO A 24 2.56 -1.39 12.27
C PRO A 24 1.70 -2.56 11.78
N ALA A 25 0.76 -3.03 12.60
CA ALA A 25 -0.18 -4.08 12.20
C ALA A 25 -1.05 -3.70 10.98
N SER A 26 -1.41 -2.43 10.83
CA SER A 26 -2.16 -1.94 9.67
C SER A 26 -1.31 -2.04 8.40
N ALA A 27 -0.04 -1.62 8.45
CA ALA A 27 0.88 -1.80 7.33
C ALA A 27 1.06 -3.28 6.97
N ALA A 28 1.23 -4.16 7.97
CA ALA A 28 1.32 -5.60 7.74
C ALA A 28 0.06 -6.14 7.04
N LYS A 29 -1.13 -5.76 7.51
CA LYS A 29 -2.41 -6.17 6.92
C LYS A 29 -2.51 -5.76 5.44
N GLU A 30 -2.22 -4.50 5.12
CA GLU A 30 -2.28 -4.02 3.73
C GLU A 30 -1.24 -4.71 2.81
N LEU A 31 -0.02 -4.97 3.31
CA LEU A 31 0.98 -5.71 2.55
C LEU A 31 0.57 -7.17 2.32
N LEU A 32 0.04 -7.84 3.34
CA LEU A 32 -0.45 -9.22 3.23
C LEU A 32 -1.65 -9.35 2.30
N GLU A 33 -2.57 -8.38 2.30
CA GLU A 33 -3.69 -8.33 1.36
C GLU A 33 -3.20 -8.20 -0.09
N ASN A 34 -2.21 -7.35 -0.34
CA ASN A 34 -1.58 -7.25 -1.66
C ASN A 34 -0.91 -8.56 -2.09
N THR A 35 -0.27 -9.25 -1.16
CA THR A 35 0.30 -10.56 -1.42
C THR A 35 -0.78 -11.58 -1.81
N ILE A 36 -1.91 -11.62 -1.12
CA ILE A 36 -3.03 -12.52 -1.48
C ILE A 36 -3.57 -12.16 -2.88
N ASP A 37 -3.78 -10.87 -3.15
CA ASP A 37 -4.27 -10.39 -4.45
C ASP A 37 -3.31 -10.71 -5.61
N SER A 38 -2.01 -10.89 -5.33
CA SER A 38 -1.02 -11.31 -6.32
C SER A 38 -1.05 -12.81 -6.65
N GLY A 39 -1.94 -13.58 -5.99
CA GLY A 39 -2.06 -15.03 -6.16
C GLY A 39 -0.96 -15.82 -5.44
N ALA A 40 -0.29 -15.23 -4.44
CA ALA A 40 0.74 -15.91 -3.68
C ALA A 40 0.19 -17.13 -2.94
N THR A 41 0.97 -18.20 -2.91
CA THR A 41 0.66 -19.44 -2.18
C THR A 41 1.51 -19.62 -0.92
N ALA A 42 2.60 -18.86 -0.81
CA ALA A 42 3.48 -18.82 0.34
C ALA A 42 3.86 -17.37 0.64
N VAL A 43 3.81 -17.03 1.93
CA VAL A 43 4.12 -15.68 2.42
C VAL A 43 4.95 -15.82 3.68
N THR A 44 6.02 -15.04 3.76
CA THR A 44 6.86 -14.91 4.96
C THR A 44 6.79 -13.47 5.45
N ILE A 45 6.53 -13.30 6.74
CA ILE A 45 6.56 -12.00 7.41
C ILE A 45 7.62 -12.01 8.51
N GLU A 46 8.50 -11.02 8.47
CA GLU A 46 9.55 -10.83 9.46
C GLU A 46 9.36 -9.47 10.14
N ILE A 47 9.31 -9.48 11.47
CA ILE A 47 9.02 -8.30 12.28
C ILE A 47 10.07 -8.20 13.39
N LYS A 48 10.60 -6.99 13.60
CA LYS A 48 11.42 -6.68 14.79
C LYS A 48 10.78 -5.54 15.57
N HIS A 49 10.89 -5.59 16.90
CA HIS A 49 10.37 -4.55 17.81
C HIS A 49 8.92 -4.13 17.50
N GLY A 50 8.04 -5.12 17.28
CA GLY A 50 6.62 -4.88 16.97
C GLY A 50 6.35 -4.23 15.61
N GLY A 51 7.35 -4.17 14.72
CA GLY A 51 7.23 -3.63 13.36
C GLY A 51 7.57 -2.16 13.23
N VAL A 52 7.90 -1.50 14.35
CA VAL A 52 8.25 -0.07 14.38
C VAL A 52 9.61 0.18 13.72
N THR A 53 10.58 -0.71 13.95
CA THR A 53 11.93 -0.56 13.41
C THR A 53 12.14 -1.29 12.10
N PHE A 54 11.41 -2.40 11.89
CA PHE A 54 11.58 -3.26 10.72
C PHE A 54 10.37 -4.16 10.51
N MET A 55 9.92 -4.22 9.26
CA MET A 55 8.95 -5.16 8.75
C MET A 55 9.35 -5.55 7.33
N ARG A 56 9.35 -6.86 7.04
CA ARG A 56 9.54 -7.38 5.69
C ARG A 56 8.45 -8.40 5.40
N VAL A 57 7.78 -8.22 4.26
CA VAL A 57 6.84 -9.17 3.69
C VAL A 57 7.46 -9.71 2.41
N THR A 58 7.48 -11.03 2.26
CA THR A 58 8.03 -11.71 1.08
C THR A 58 7.06 -12.77 0.64
N ASP A 59 6.76 -12.79 -0.64
CA ASP A 59 5.82 -13.72 -1.24
C ASP A 59 6.33 -14.32 -2.53
N ASN A 60 5.60 -15.33 -3.02
CA ASN A 60 5.83 -15.98 -4.29
C ASN A 60 4.72 -15.68 -5.32
N GLY A 61 4.11 -14.50 -5.23
CA GLY A 61 3.10 -14.05 -6.16
C GLY A 61 3.66 -13.69 -7.53
N CYS A 62 2.82 -13.10 -8.37
CA CYS A 62 3.17 -12.73 -9.74
C CYS A 62 4.21 -11.59 -9.87
N GLY A 63 4.49 -10.87 -8.78
CA GLY A 63 5.40 -9.72 -8.77
C GLY A 63 4.84 -8.48 -9.48
N ILE A 64 5.69 -7.47 -9.64
CA ILE A 64 5.38 -6.19 -10.29
C ILE A 64 6.38 -5.99 -11.43
N THR A 65 5.89 -5.62 -12.61
CA THR A 65 6.76 -5.30 -13.76
C THR A 65 7.66 -4.11 -13.43
N ARG A 66 8.85 -4.06 -14.03
CA ARG A 66 9.81 -2.96 -13.82
C ARG A 66 9.19 -1.58 -14.11
N GLU A 67 8.31 -1.50 -15.10
CA GLU A 67 7.68 -0.26 -15.57
C GLU A 67 6.58 0.23 -14.63
N ASP A 68 5.93 -0.68 -13.91
CA ASP A 68 4.86 -0.35 -12.97
C ASP A 68 5.37 -0.11 -11.54
N VAL A 69 6.61 -0.48 -11.22
CA VAL A 69 7.20 -0.22 -9.89
C VAL A 69 7.04 1.25 -9.46
N PRO A 70 7.39 2.27 -10.27
CA PRO A 70 7.16 3.66 -9.86
C PRO A 70 5.68 4.00 -9.68
N ARG A 71 4.79 3.39 -10.48
CA ARG A 71 3.34 3.64 -10.44
C ARG A 71 2.69 3.04 -9.21
N ALA A 72 3.19 1.91 -8.71
CA ALA A 72 2.68 1.25 -7.51
C ALA A 72 2.76 2.13 -6.25
N PHE A 73 3.64 3.14 -6.24
CA PHE A 73 3.78 4.10 -5.16
C PHE A 73 3.06 5.44 -5.41
N LEU A 74 2.31 5.57 -6.51
CA LEU A 74 1.45 6.72 -6.75
C LEU A 74 0.09 6.52 -6.04
N ARG A 75 -0.52 7.62 -5.59
CA ARG A 75 -1.89 7.59 -5.09
C ARG A 75 -2.87 7.34 -6.22
N HIS A 76 -3.93 6.60 -5.90
CA HIS A 76 -5.02 6.26 -6.84
C HIS A 76 -4.53 5.47 -8.06
N ALA A 77 -3.42 4.73 -7.92
CA ALA A 77 -2.90 3.84 -8.95
C ALA A 77 -3.10 2.38 -8.51
N THR A 78 -3.81 1.60 -9.31
CA THR A 78 -4.15 0.20 -9.00
C THR A 78 -4.31 -0.62 -10.27
N SER A 79 -3.98 -1.91 -10.20
CA SER A 79 -4.27 -2.89 -11.27
C SER A 79 -5.62 -3.60 -11.08
N LYS A 80 -6.33 -3.31 -9.99
CA LYS A 80 -7.45 -4.14 -9.50
C LYS A 80 -8.84 -3.58 -9.85
N VAL A 81 -8.91 -2.30 -10.21
CA VAL A 81 -10.14 -1.58 -10.59
C VAL A 81 -9.78 -0.57 -11.68
N CYS A 82 -10.52 -0.57 -12.79
CA CYS A 82 -10.30 0.33 -13.92
C CYS A 82 -11.51 1.24 -14.19
N SER A 83 -12.70 0.79 -13.82
CA SER A 83 -13.96 1.46 -14.13
C SER A 83 -14.91 1.47 -12.93
N GLN A 84 -15.96 2.28 -13.02
CA GLN A 84 -17.00 2.33 -11.99
C GLN A 84 -17.72 0.99 -11.83
N ASP A 85 -17.92 0.24 -12.92
CA ASP A 85 -18.62 -1.05 -12.89
C ASP A 85 -17.83 -2.12 -12.12
N ASP A 86 -16.50 -1.99 -12.05
CA ASP A 86 -15.63 -2.89 -11.29
C ASP A 86 -15.85 -2.73 -9.78
N LEU A 87 -16.28 -1.55 -9.31
CA LEU A 87 -16.56 -1.31 -7.89
C LEU A 87 -17.70 -2.19 -7.36
N ALA A 88 -18.65 -2.58 -8.22
CA ALA A 88 -19.73 -3.48 -7.86
C ALA A 88 -19.31 -4.97 -7.89
N LYS A 89 -18.10 -5.28 -8.40
CA LYS A 89 -17.59 -6.64 -8.65
C LYS A 89 -16.22 -6.88 -8.00
N ILE A 90 -15.89 -6.13 -6.95
CA ILE A 90 -14.62 -6.24 -6.25
C ILE A 90 -14.45 -7.67 -5.73
N SER A 91 -13.37 -8.31 -6.18
CA SER A 91 -12.97 -9.67 -5.80
C SER A 91 -11.57 -9.73 -5.19
N THR A 92 -10.95 -8.57 -5.00
CA THR A 92 -9.64 -8.37 -4.38
C THR A 92 -9.78 -7.70 -3.02
N LEU A 93 -8.78 -7.86 -2.16
CA LEU A 93 -8.79 -7.31 -0.80
C LEU A 93 -8.47 -5.81 -0.79
N GLY A 94 -7.48 -5.40 -1.60
CA GLY A 94 -7.19 -3.99 -1.83
C GLY A 94 -7.73 -3.51 -3.17
N PHE A 95 -8.15 -2.25 -3.29
CA PHE A 95 -8.58 -1.70 -4.59
C PHE A 95 -8.43 -0.18 -4.74
N ARG A 96 -8.16 0.54 -3.64
CA ARG A 96 -8.10 2.01 -3.64
C ARG A 96 -6.84 2.59 -4.28
N GLY A 97 -5.77 1.80 -4.40
CA GLY A 97 -4.47 2.27 -4.92
C GLY A 97 -3.77 3.25 -3.99
N GLU A 98 -3.87 3.05 -2.67
CA GLU A 98 -3.33 3.97 -1.66
C GLU A 98 -2.32 3.33 -0.71
N ALA A 99 -2.37 2.02 -0.50
CA ALA A 99 -1.60 1.33 0.55
C ALA A 99 -0.08 1.60 0.48
N LEU A 100 0.56 1.31 -0.66
CA LEU A 100 2.02 1.47 -0.81
C LEU A 100 2.45 2.94 -0.74
N ALA A 101 1.66 3.85 -1.33
CA ALA A 101 1.90 5.28 -1.26
C ALA A 101 1.82 5.81 0.19
N SER A 102 0.81 5.37 0.94
CA SER A 102 0.63 5.73 2.36
C SER A 102 1.76 5.18 3.23
N ILE A 103 2.18 3.93 3.02
CA ILE A 103 3.31 3.35 3.75
C ILE A 103 4.61 4.13 3.45
N ALA A 104 4.87 4.42 2.17
CA ALA A 104 6.07 5.16 1.75
C ALA A 104 6.10 6.61 2.25
N ALA A 105 4.95 7.24 2.48
CA ALA A 105 4.89 8.60 3.01
C ALA A 105 5.39 8.72 4.47
N VAL A 106 5.37 7.62 5.24
CA VAL A 106 5.69 7.61 6.68
C VAL A 106 6.80 6.63 7.06
N SER A 107 7.46 6.02 6.07
CA SER A 107 8.53 5.04 6.32
C SER A 107 9.55 5.00 5.18
N HIS A 108 10.71 4.41 5.45
CA HIS A 108 11.68 4.07 4.41
C HIS A 108 11.32 2.71 3.82
N VAL A 109 11.05 2.66 2.52
CA VAL A 109 10.59 1.45 1.83
C VAL A 109 11.61 1.01 0.79
N GLU A 110 11.91 -0.28 0.80
CA GLU A 110 12.62 -0.97 -0.28
C GLU A 110 11.68 -2.03 -0.88
N LEU A 111 11.56 -2.06 -2.21
CA LEU A 111 10.79 -3.07 -2.94
C LEU A 111 11.74 -3.90 -3.82
N LEU A 112 11.74 -5.21 -3.61
CA LEU A 112 12.38 -6.17 -4.49
C LEU A 112 11.28 -7.02 -5.12
N THR A 113 11.27 -7.09 -6.45
CA THR A 113 10.24 -7.82 -7.19
C THR A 113 10.78 -8.34 -8.52
N ARG A 114 10.17 -9.41 -9.02
CA ARG A 114 10.48 -10.05 -10.31
C ARG A 114 9.22 -10.74 -10.82
N THR A 115 8.95 -10.59 -12.12
CA THR A 115 7.92 -11.31 -12.88
C THR A 115 8.49 -12.54 -13.57
#